data_AF-A0A3M2DUM6-F1
#
_entry.id   AF-A0A3M2DUM6-F1
#
_cell.length_a   1.000
_cell.length_b   1.000
_cell.length_c   1.000
_cell.angle_alpha   90.00
_cell.angle_beta   90.00
_cell.angle_gamma   90.00
#
_symmetry.space_group_name_H-M   'P 1'
#
loop_
_entity.id
_entity.type
_entity.pdbx_description
1 polymer ?
#
loop_
_entity_poly.entity_id
_entity_poly.type
_entity_poly.pdbx_seq_one_letter_code
_entity_poly.pdbx_strand_id
1 'polypeptide(L)'
;MRVPAFFHWVGSLREPDGAARRAPVTYRGLWRRVADVAGTGAAHVDCIGNSSGGEPLWAITVGPGRPDVLVLAGLHAMEHVGPATAVALIERAAAGEGVWPRRSVTVVPIANPDGFVACERMVARGGRRFLRRNARGVDLNRNFAVGWDDRYVLNRVVRPVFAPGPAPLSEPETRAIDRLAARLRPRVAASLHAFGEVIYWPFASTSDPPPDADAFERIARRMAAAQPGRGYKCMQLGRRSRLFKACGAEIDHLYARYGTLAFLIEIGAGPRLRAPATWLSPYRWFTPPEPQFGRDVRAALAALDALGACAE
;
A
#
# COMPACT_ATOMS: atom_id res chain seq x y z
N MET A 1 19.52 -3.92 19.19
CA MET A 1 19.13 -5.33 19.41
C MET A 1 17.79 -5.69 18.73
N ARG A 2 17.58 -5.40 17.42
CA ARG A 2 16.26 -5.60 16.76
C ARG A 2 16.21 -6.71 15.70
N VAL A 3 17.35 -7.08 15.14
CA VAL A 3 17.45 -8.05 14.03
C VAL A 3 17.09 -9.50 14.46
N PRO A 4 17.53 -10.02 15.62
CA PRO A 4 17.20 -11.40 16.02
C PRO A 4 15.70 -11.63 16.24
N ALA A 5 14.98 -10.63 16.76
CA ALA A 5 13.54 -10.72 17.02
C ALA A 5 12.73 -10.82 15.73
N PHE A 6 13.13 -10.11 14.67
CA PHE A 6 12.49 -10.18 13.36
C PHE A 6 12.60 -11.58 12.76
N PHE A 7 13.80 -12.15 12.68
CA PHE A 7 14.01 -13.49 12.12
C PHE A 7 13.28 -14.59 12.90
N HIS A 8 13.30 -14.51 14.23
CA HIS A 8 12.53 -15.41 15.08
C HIS A 8 11.02 -15.31 14.79
N TRP A 9 10.49 -14.08 14.70
CA TRP A 9 9.10 -13.85 14.37
C TRP A 9 8.73 -14.41 12.98
N VAL A 10 9.52 -14.15 11.93
CA VAL A 10 9.28 -14.72 10.59
C VAL A 10 9.29 -16.26 10.63
N GLY A 11 10.20 -16.86 11.40
CA GLY A 11 10.27 -18.32 11.61
C GLY A 11 9.03 -18.90 12.29
N SER A 12 8.34 -18.11 13.12
CA SER A 12 7.12 -18.51 13.83
C SER A 12 5.83 -18.42 13.00
N LEU A 13 5.87 -17.73 11.85
CA LEU A 13 4.69 -17.58 10.99
C LEU A 13 4.21 -18.94 10.47
N ARG A 14 2.90 -19.14 10.46
CA ARG A 14 2.28 -20.37 9.95
C ARG A 14 2.08 -20.29 8.44
N GLU A 15 2.17 -21.44 7.76
CA GLU A 15 1.62 -21.54 6.41
C GLU A 15 0.09 -21.52 6.46
N PRO A 16 -0.60 -20.99 5.44
CA PRO A 16 -2.05 -21.09 5.37
C PRO A 16 -2.50 -22.55 5.20
N ASP A 17 -3.54 -22.95 5.92
CA ASP A 17 -4.13 -24.29 5.82
C ASP A 17 -4.70 -24.53 4.42
N GLY A 18 -4.36 -25.67 3.78
CA GLY A 18 -4.99 -26.14 2.54
C GLY A 18 -4.42 -25.53 1.25
N ALA A 19 -3.71 -26.36 0.48
CA ALA A 19 -2.99 -25.98 -0.74
C ALA A 19 -3.86 -25.58 -1.96
N ALA A 20 -5.18 -25.47 -1.84
CA ALA A 20 -6.09 -25.74 -2.96
C ALA A 20 -6.65 -24.53 -3.75
N ARG A 21 -6.49 -23.27 -3.32
CA ARG A 21 -6.86 -22.09 -4.16
C ARG A 21 -5.93 -20.92 -3.92
N ARG A 22 -4.70 -21.05 -4.41
CA ARG A 22 -3.55 -20.19 -4.04
C ARG A 22 -3.82 -18.73 -4.42
N ALA A 23 -3.82 -17.87 -3.40
CA ALA A 23 -3.42 -16.49 -3.58
C ALA A 23 -2.03 -16.48 -4.28
N PRO A 24 -1.75 -15.52 -5.17
CA PRO A 24 -0.43 -15.44 -5.83
C PRO A 24 0.72 -15.30 -4.82
N VAL A 25 0.44 -14.77 -3.64
CA VAL A 25 1.39 -14.58 -2.53
C VAL A 25 0.73 -14.93 -1.21
N THR A 26 1.54 -15.35 -0.23
CA THR A 26 1.11 -15.66 1.13
C THR A 26 1.75 -14.70 2.14
N TYR A 27 1.13 -14.54 3.32
CA TYR A 27 1.66 -13.63 4.36
C TYR A 27 3.07 -14.06 4.77
N ARG A 28 3.23 -15.35 5.08
CA ARG A 28 4.53 -15.94 5.39
C ARG A 28 5.51 -15.85 4.22
N GLY A 29 5.06 -16.13 2.98
CA GLY A 29 5.92 -16.09 1.81
C GLY A 29 6.52 -14.71 1.54
N LEU A 30 5.72 -13.65 1.70
CA LEU A 30 6.21 -12.27 1.59
C LEU A 30 7.26 -11.95 2.66
N TRP A 31 7.03 -12.32 3.92
CA TRP A 31 7.99 -12.05 4.99
C TRP A 31 9.27 -12.89 4.91
N ARG A 32 9.21 -14.11 4.36
CA ARG A 32 10.42 -14.91 4.08
C ARG A 32 11.31 -14.21 3.07
N ARG A 33 10.76 -13.68 1.98
CA ARG A 33 11.51 -12.90 0.99
C ARG A 33 12.17 -11.67 1.59
N VAL A 34 11.46 -10.94 2.46
CA VAL A 34 12.03 -9.80 3.20
C VAL A 34 13.15 -10.27 4.14
N ALA A 35 12.99 -11.41 4.81
CA ALA A 35 14.03 -11.98 5.66
C ALA A 35 15.26 -12.40 4.86
N ASP A 36 15.09 -12.97 3.67
CA ASP A 36 16.22 -13.33 2.80
C ASP A 36 17.04 -12.08 2.45
N VAL A 37 16.37 -10.98 2.07
CA VAL A 37 17.04 -9.68 1.81
C VAL A 37 17.69 -9.11 3.08
N ALA A 38 17.00 -9.13 4.22
CA ALA A 38 17.57 -8.64 5.47
C ALA A 38 18.78 -9.46 5.92
N GLY A 39 18.80 -10.76 5.63
CA GLY A 39 19.87 -11.70 5.96
C GLY A 39 21.18 -11.42 5.21
N THR A 40 21.12 -10.75 4.06
CA THR A 40 22.32 -10.31 3.34
C THR A 40 22.95 -9.04 3.94
N GLY A 41 22.25 -8.37 4.87
CA GLY A 41 22.65 -7.07 5.40
C GLY A 41 22.26 -5.87 4.51
N ALA A 42 21.61 -6.10 3.37
CA ALA A 42 21.20 -5.04 2.44
C ALA A 42 20.00 -4.21 2.93
N ALA A 43 19.25 -4.69 3.93
CA ALA A 43 18.07 -4.02 4.46
C ALA A 43 18.10 -3.87 5.99
N HIS A 44 17.69 -2.70 6.47
CA HIS A 44 17.42 -2.45 7.88
C HIS A 44 15.94 -2.70 8.19
N VAL A 45 15.67 -3.50 9.23
CA VAL A 45 14.31 -3.85 9.65
C VAL A 45 13.96 -3.17 10.98
N ASP A 46 12.82 -2.47 11.01
CA ASP A 46 12.34 -1.75 12.20
C ASP A 46 10.89 -2.14 12.53
N CYS A 47 10.63 -2.48 13.79
CA CYS A 47 9.26 -2.68 14.28
C CYS A 47 8.68 -1.31 14.67
N ILE A 48 7.66 -0.86 13.95
CA ILE A 48 7.07 0.48 14.11
C ILE A 48 5.83 0.49 15.02
N GLY A 49 5.39 -0.69 15.48
CA GLY A 49 4.26 -0.85 16.37
C GLY A 49 3.61 -2.23 16.22
N ASN A 50 2.45 -2.39 16.84
CA ASN A 50 1.58 -3.56 16.67
C ASN A 50 0.24 -3.14 16.09
N SER A 51 -0.36 -4.00 15.28
CA SER A 51 -1.67 -3.80 14.71
C SER A 51 -2.76 -3.94 15.77
N SER A 52 -3.99 -3.65 15.37
CA SER A 52 -5.17 -3.74 16.24
C SER A 52 -5.45 -5.16 16.74
N GLY A 53 -5.03 -6.20 16.01
CA GLY A 53 -5.04 -7.61 16.39
C GLY A 53 -3.74 -8.14 17.02
N GLY A 54 -2.72 -7.30 17.17
CA GLY A 54 -1.48 -7.61 17.89
C GLY A 54 -0.28 -8.02 17.02
N GLU A 55 -0.47 -8.22 15.71
CA GLU A 55 0.62 -8.51 14.78
C GLU A 55 1.61 -7.34 14.67
N PRO A 56 2.93 -7.58 14.65
CA PRO A 56 3.90 -6.51 14.52
C PRO A 56 3.84 -5.85 13.12
N LEU A 57 3.98 -4.53 13.09
CA LEU A 57 4.17 -3.76 11.86
C LEU A 57 5.66 -3.52 11.64
N TRP A 58 6.16 -3.90 10.47
CA TRP A 58 7.55 -3.74 10.09
C TRP A 58 7.73 -2.71 8.98
N ALA A 59 8.74 -1.85 9.16
CA ALA A 59 9.28 -0.98 8.14
C ALA A 59 10.66 -1.49 7.71
N ILE A 60 10.89 -1.57 6.41
CA ILE A 60 12.11 -2.08 5.79
C ILE A 60 12.78 -0.94 5.05
N THR A 61 14.01 -0.62 5.41
CA THR A 61 14.77 0.47 4.78
C THR A 61 15.93 -0.10 3.98
N VAL A 62 16.05 0.32 2.73
CA VAL A 62 17.10 -0.11 1.79
C VAL A 62 17.70 1.11 1.11
N GLY A 63 19.01 1.10 0.90
CA GLY A 63 19.75 2.17 0.22
C GLY A 63 20.53 3.09 1.17
N PRO A 64 21.30 4.04 0.60
CA PRO A 64 22.26 4.84 1.36
C PRO A 64 21.63 6.04 2.08
N GLY A 65 22.18 6.40 3.24
CA GLY A 65 21.81 7.64 3.92
C GLY A 65 20.37 7.66 4.45
N ARG A 66 19.81 8.88 4.57
CA ARG A 66 18.45 9.08 5.08
C ARG A 66 17.42 8.72 4.00
N PRO A 67 16.32 8.02 4.33
CA PRO A 67 15.28 7.69 3.36
C PRO A 67 14.57 8.92 2.81
N ASP A 68 14.54 9.05 1.48
CA ASP A 68 13.85 10.13 0.76
C ASP A 68 12.49 9.68 0.22
N VAL A 69 12.28 8.36 0.12
CA VAL A 69 11.09 7.73 -0.44
C VAL A 69 10.41 6.87 0.64
N LEU A 70 9.10 7.05 0.81
CA LEU A 70 8.26 6.17 1.63
C LEU A 70 7.27 5.40 0.75
N VAL A 71 7.26 4.07 0.86
CA VAL A 71 6.25 3.24 0.18
C VAL A 71 5.41 2.52 1.22
N LEU A 72 4.09 2.70 1.14
CA LEU A 72 3.10 2.04 1.98
C LEU A 72 2.33 1.04 1.13
N ALA A 73 2.03 -0.13 1.68
CA ALA A 73 1.20 -1.11 1.01
C ALA A 73 0.33 -1.88 2.00
N GLY A 74 -0.77 -2.45 1.48
CA GLY A 74 -1.63 -3.31 2.28
C GLY A 74 -2.39 -2.58 3.38
N LEU A 75 -2.78 -1.31 3.17
CA LEU A 75 -3.77 -0.64 4.04
C LEU A 75 -5.12 -1.37 3.97
N HIS A 76 -5.53 -1.78 2.77
CA HIS A 76 -6.70 -2.61 2.57
C HIS A 76 -6.33 -4.10 2.50
N ALA A 77 -7.06 -4.90 3.28
CA ALA A 77 -6.78 -6.31 3.52
C ALA A 77 -6.66 -7.19 2.26
N MET A 78 -7.51 -6.98 1.25
CA MET A 78 -7.60 -7.85 0.06
C MET A 78 -6.71 -7.46 -1.12
N GLU A 79 -5.98 -6.35 -1.03
CA GLU A 79 -5.19 -5.76 -2.12
C GLU A 79 -3.77 -6.34 -2.15
N HIS A 80 -3.63 -7.68 -2.20
CA HIS A 80 -2.33 -8.36 -2.04
C HIS A 80 -1.32 -8.04 -3.16
N VAL A 81 -1.76 -7.47 -4.29
CA VAL A 81 -0.84 -6.96 -5.32
C VAL A 81 0.05 -5.82 -4.80
N GLY A 82 -0.48 -4.96 -3.92
CA GLY A 82 0.30 -3.89 -3.28
C GLY A 82 1.45 -4.44 -2.43
N PRO A 83 1.20 -5.30 -1.42
CA PRO A 83 2.24 -5.97 -0.65
C PRO A 83 3.25 -6.75 -1.51
N ALA A 84 2.81 -7.44 -2.55
CA ALA A 84 3.73 -8.14 -3.45
C ALA A 84 4.65 -7.18 -4.21
N THR A 85 4.12 -6.06 -4.71
CA THR A 85 4.93 -4.99 -5.32
C THR A 85 5.88 -4.36 -4.30
N ALA A 86 5.45 -4.12 -3.07
CA ALA A 86 6.29 -3.56 -2.02
C ALA A 86 7.48 -4.48 -1.67
N VAL A 87 7.27 -5.79 -1.59
CA VAL A 87 8.36 -6.76 -1.38
C VAL A 87 9.28 -6.85 -2.60
N ALA A 88 8.72 -6.84 -3.81
CA ALA A 88 9.54 -6.82 -5.03
C ALA A 88 10.38 -5.53 -5.14
N LEU A 89 9.88 -4.39 -4.64
CA LEU A 89 10.65 -3.15 -4.56
C LEU A 89 11.83 -3.28 -3.58
N ILE A 90 11.61 -3.91 -2.41
CA ILE A 90 12.68 -4.16 -1.43
C ILE A 90 13.80 -5.00 -2.06
N GLU A 91 13.45 -6.09 -2.74
CA GLU A 91 14.42 -6.94 -3.44
C GLU A 91 15.17 -6.18 -4.54
N ARG A 92 14.44 -5.43 -5.37
CA ARG A 92 15.00 -4.62 -6.45
C ARG A 92 15.97 -3.56 -5.93
N ALA A 93 15.61 -2.89 -4.83
CA ALA A 93 16.47 -1.90 -4.19
C ALA A 93 17.73 -2.54 -3.59
N ALA A 94 17.60 -3.71 -2.95
CA ALA A 94 18.72 -4.43 -2.35
C ALA A 94 19.67 -5.02 -3.39
N ALA A 95 19.14 -5.39 -4.56
CA ALA A 95 19.93 -5.80 -5.72
C ALA A 95 20.65 -4.62 -6.42
N GLY A 96 20.39 -3.37 -5.99
CA GLY A 96 20.99 -2.19 -6.60
C GLY A 96 20.48 -1.90 -8.02
N GLU A 97 19.24 -2.29 -8.33
CA GLU A 97 18.65 -2.06 -9.64
C GLU A 97 18.06 -0.64 -9.76
N GLY A 98 17.96 -0.11 -10.99
CA GLY A 98 17.30 1.16 -11.26
C GLY A 98 17.94 2.36 -10.53
N VAL A 99 17.11 3.14 -9.84
CA VAL A 99 17.54 4.37 -9.14
C VAL A 99 18.05 4.13 -7.71
N TRP A 100 17.82 2.92 -7.18
CA TRP A 100 18.00 2.57 -5.78
C TRP A 100 19.46 2.57 -5.29
N PRO A 101 20.50 2.41 -6.13
CA PRO A 101 21.89 2.67 -5.68
C PRO A 101 22.14 4.10 -5.20
N ARG A 102 21.32 5.06 -5.63
CA ARG A 102 21.47 6.49 -5.30
C ARG A 102 20.35 7.02 -4.41
N ARG A 103 19.40 6.16 -4.00
CA ARG A 103 18.19 6.54 -3.27
C ARG A 103 17.95 5.59 -2.12
N SER A 104 17.52 6.13 -0.98
CA SER A 104 17.07 5.33 0.14
C SER A 104 15.55 5.33 0.23
N VAL A 105 14.99 4.13 0.38
CA VAL A 105 13.56 3.89 0.46
C VAL A 105 13.22 3.17 1.75
N THR A 106 12.22 3.67 2.47
CA THR A 106 11.56 2.92 3.54
C THR A 106 10.23 2.39 3.02
N VAL A 107 10.00 1.09 3.22
CA VAL A 107 8.80 0.39 2.78
C VAL A 107 8.07 -0.17 4.01
N VAL A 108 6.76 0.04 4.11
CA VAL A 108 5.86 -0.69 5.01
C VAL A 108 5.05 -1.67 4.15
N PRO A 109 5.49 -2.93 4.01
CA PRO A 109 4.93 -3.84 3.00
C PRO A 109 3.49 -4.25 3.29
N ILE A 110 3.13 -4.37 4.56
CA ILE A 110 1.80 -4.79 5.01
C ILE A 110 1.38 -3.93 6.20
N ALA A 111 0.65 -2.85 5.92
CA ALA A 111 0.12 -1.93 6.93
C ALA A 111 -1.07 -2.50 7.72
N ASN A 112 -1.79 -3.48 7.18
CA ASN A 112 -2.92 -4.17 7.82
C ASN A 112 -2.64 -5.69 7.90
N PRO A 113 -1.71 -6.14 8.76
CA PRO A 113 -1.31 -7.55 8.84
C PRO A 113 -2.48 -8.46 9.25
N ASP A 114 -3.32 -8.03 10.20
CA ASP A 114 -4.48 -8.81 10.64
C ASP A 114 -5.48 -9.03 9.50
N GLY A 115 -5.76 -7.96 8.74
CA GLY A 115 -6.65 -8.00 7.59
C GLY A 115 -6.11 -8.91 6.48
N PHE A 116 -4.82 -8.83 6.19
CA PHE A 116 -4.16 -9.69 5.22
C PHE A 116 -4.33 -11.18 5.60
N VAL A 117 -4.00 -11.55 6.85
CA VAL A 117 -4.12 -12.93 7.33
C VAL A 117 -5.58 -13.39 7.32
N ALA A 118 -6.53 -12.52 7.68
CA ALA A 118 -7.96 -12.83 7.58
C ALA A 118 -8.40 -13.08 6.13
N CYS A 119 -7.89 -12.30 5.17
CA CYS A 119 -8.16 -12.49 3.75
C CYS A 119 -7.58 -13.81 3.23
N GLU A 120 -6.34 -14.11 3.59
CA GLU A 120 -5.68 -15.38 3.25
C GLU A 120 -6.46 -16.59 3.77
N ARG A 121 -6.86 -16.59 5.05
CA ARG A 121 -7.70 -17.65 5.66
C ARG A 121 -9.05 -17.78 4.96
N MET A 122 -9.67 -16.66 4.61
CA MET A 122 -10.95 -16.66 3.89
C MET A 122 -10.80 -17.32 2.51
N VAL A 123 -9.79 -16.94 1.74
CA VAL A 123 -9.52 -17.52 0.41
C VAL A 123 -9.22 -19.01 0.50
N ALA A 124 -8.40 -19.42 1.47
CA ALA A 124 -8.04 -20.82 1.71
C ALA A 124 -9.26 -21.71 1.96
N ARG A 125 -10.27 -21.19 2.67
CA ARG A 125 -11.56 -21.85 2.93
C ARG A 125 -12.56 -21.75 1.76
N GLY A 126 -12.15 -21.22 0.62
CA GLY A 126 -13.02 -21.02 -0.55
C GLY A 126 -14.01 -19.86 -0.42
N GLY A 127 -13.85 -19.01 0.61
CA GLY A 127 -14.70 -17.85 0.85
C GLY A 127 -14.53 -16.76 -0.20
N ARG A 128 -15.58 -15.95 -0.36
CA ARG A 128 -15.69 -14.88 -1.37
C ARG A 128 -16.11 -13.54 -0.76
N ARG A 129 -15.88 -13.37 0.54
CA ARG A 129 -16.27 -12.16 1.27
C ARG A 129 -15.37 -11.00 0.86
N PHE A 130 -15.95 -9.81 0.76
CA PHE A 130 -15.19 -8.58 0.64
C PHE A 130 -14.56 -8.21 2.00
N LEU A 131 -13.23 -8.09 2.04
CA LEU A 131 -12.47 -7.77 3.25
C LEU A 131 -11.51 -6.63 2.95
N ARG A 132 -11.76 -5.47 3.57
CA ARG A 132 -10.98 -4.25 3.36
C ARG A 132 -10.35 -3.71 4.65
N ARG A 133 -11.11 -3.78 5.74
CA ARG A 133 -10.86 -3.09 7.00
C ARG A 133 -9.85 -3.86 7.88
N ASN A 134 -9.33 -3.22 8.93
CA ASN A 134 -8.46 -3.85 9.93
C ASN A 134 -9.26 -4.77 10.89
N ALA A 135 -8.59 -5.33 11.91
CA ALA A 135 -9.21 -6.26 12.86
C ALA A 135 -10.37 -5.63 13.66
N ARG A 136 -10.36 -4.31 13.86
CA ARG A 136 -11.44 -3.55 14.53
C ARG A 136 -12.53 -3.08 13.57
N GLY A 137 -12.44 -3.44 12.30
CA GLY A 137 -13.42 -3.05 11.29
C GLY A 137 -13.35 -1.57 10.92
N VAL A 138 -12.16 -0.97 10.97
CA VAL A 138 -11.87 0.39 10.47
C VAL A 138 -11.17 0.33 9.12
N ASP A 139 -11.61 1.17 8.18
CA ASP A 139 -10.87 1.43 6.94
C ASP A 139 -9.70 2.36 7.27
N LEU A 140 -8.48 1.80 7.23
CA LEU A 140 -7.27 2.56 7.56
C LEU A 140 -7.10 3.77 6.64
N ASN A 141 -7.53 3.69 5.38
CA ASN A 141 -7.47 4.82 4.44
C ASN A 141 -8.65 5.80 4.58
N ARG A 142 -9.35 5.76 5.71
CA ARG A 142 -10.33 6.76 6.16
C ARG A 142 -10.02 7.27 7.57
N ASN A 143 -8.91 6.81 8.16
CA ASN A 143 -8.59 7.04 9.56
C ASN A 143 -7.44 8.04 9.77
N PHE A 144 -6.81 8.57 8.72
CA PHE A 144 -5.79 9.61 8.87
C PHE A 144 -6.42 10.96 9.22
N ALA A 145 -5.65 11.88 9.82
CA ALA A 145 -6.21 13.07 10.46
C ALA A 145 -6.64 14.17 9.49
N VAL A 146 -5.91 14.35 8.39
CA VAL A 146 -6.21 15.41 7.42
C VAL A 146 -7.48 15.07 6.65
N GLY A 147 -8.43 16.00 6.63
CA GLY A 147 -9.70 15.84 5.95
C GLY A 147 -10.57 14.70 6.50
N TRP A 148 -10.30 14.24 7.73
CA TRP A 148 -11.11 13.22 8.40
C TRP A 148 -12.54 13.74 8.64
N ASP A 149 -13.53 12.95 8.28
CA ASP A 149 -14.94 13.29 8.47
C ASP A 149 -15.77 12.01 8.59
N ASP A 150 -16.24 11.71 9.80
CA ASP A 150 -17.12 10.57 10.07
C ASP A 150 -18.57 10.81 9.60
N ARG A 151 -18.93 12.05 9.30
CA ARG A 151 -20.26 12.43 8.82
C ARG A 151 -20.36 12.44 7.30
N TYR A 152 -19.24 12.31 6.59
CA TYR A 152 -19.24 12.25 5.13
C TYR A 152 -20.15 11.14 4.61
N VAL A 153 -20.93 11.44 3.58
CA VAL A 153 -22.06 10.60 3.13
C VAL A 153 -21.64 9.17 2.83
N LEU A 154 -20.51 8.94 2.17
CA LEU A 154 -20.04 7.59 1.85
C LEU A 154 -19.60 6.82 3.10
N ASN A 155 -19.02 7.50 4.09
CA ASN A 155 -18.60 6.89 5.35
C ASN A 155 -19.81 6.45 6.19
N ARG A 156 -20.94 7.16 6.08
CA ARG A 156 -22.21 6.80 6.74
C ARG A 156 -23.00 5.75 5.99
N VAL A 157 -23.22 5.94 4.69
CA VAL A 157 -24.10 5.09 3.86
C VAL A 157 -23.43 3.75 3.53
N VAL A 158 -22.11 3.72 3.38
CA VAL A 158 -21.34 2.51 3.07
C VAL A 158 -20.36 2.18 4.20
N ARG A 159 -20.79 2.41 5.45
CA ARG A 159 -19.99 2.17 6.67
C ARG A 159 -19.36 0.77 6.75
N PRO A 160 -19.99 -0.33 6.28
CA PRO A 160 -19.34 -1.64 6.25
C PRO A 160 -18.08 -1.72 5.37
N VAL A 161 -17.84 -0.72 4.52
CA VAL A 161 -16.67 -0.59 3.64
C VAL A 161 -15.76 0.55 4.10
N PHE A 162 -16.31 1.75 4.35
CA PHE A 162 -15.56 2.99 4.59
C PHE A 162 -15.63 3.50 6.03
N ALA A 163 -15.78 2.62 7.02
CA ALA A 163 -15.80 3.04 8.43
C ALA A 163 -14.50 3.78 8.80
N PRO A 164 -14.55 5.08 9.17
CA PRO A 164 -13.36 5.91 9.38
C PRO A 164 -12.73 5.76 10.77
N GLY A 165 -13.31 4.92 11.63
CA GLY A 165 -12.97 4.82 13.05
C GLY A 165 -13.69 5.87 13.91
N PRO A 166 -13.55 5.80 15.24
CA PRO A 166 -14.18 6.73 16.17
C PRO A 166 -13.53 8.13 16.23
N ALA A 167 -12.29 8.27 15.76
CA ALA A 167 -11.52 9.51 15.75
C ALA A 167 -10.39 9.41 14.71
N PRO A 168 -9.82 10.53 14.24
CA PRO A 168 -8.60 10.49 13.44
C PRO A 168 -7.47 9.82 14.22
N LEU A 169 -6.71 8.96 13.55
CA LEU A 169 -5.62 8.16 14.09
C LEU A 169 -6.04 7.28 15.29
N SER A 170 -7.29 6.81 15.30
CA SER A 170 -7.79 5.87 16.31
C SER A 170 -7.14 4.49 16.24
N GLU A 171 -6.65 4.10 15.05
CA GLU A 171 -6.05 2.79 14.84
C GLU A 171 -4.55 2.80 15.14
N PRO A 172 -4.01 1.75 15.81
CA PRO A 172 -2.57 1.69 16.08
C PRO A 172 -1.74 1.62 14.79
N GLU A 173 -2.27 1.03 13.72
CA GLU A 173 -1.63 0.97 12.39
C GLU A 173 -1.43 2.38 11.81
N THR A 174 -2.47 3.22 11.80
CA THR A 174 -2.36 4.60 11.27
C THR A 174 -1.47 5.48 12.15
N ARG A 175 -1.50 5.30 13.48
CA ARG A 175 -0.54 5.98 14.38
C ARG A 175 0.90 5.58 14.15
N ALA A 176 1.17 4.29 13.88
CA ALA A 176 2.51 3.81 13.60
C ALA A 176 3.06 4.45 12.31
N ILE A 177 2.23 4.51 11.26
CA ILE A 177 2.57 5.16 9.99
C ILE A 177 2.77 6.66 10.17
N ASP A 178 1.90 7.34 10.93
CA ASP A 178 2.02 8.78 11.20
C ASP A 178 3.35 9.12 11.90
N ARG A 179 3.71 8.36 12.94
CA ARG A 179 5.00 8.52 13.66
C ARG A 179 6.19 8.22 12.76
N LEU A 180 6.09 7.19 11.91
CA LEU A 180 7.14 6.86 10.94
C LEU A 180 7.34 8.02 9.96
N ALA A 181 6.26 8.54 9.37
CA ALA A 181 6.32 9.66 8.44
C ALA A 181 6.86 10.93 9.11
N ALA A 182 6.45 11.22 10.35
CA ALA A 182 6.97 12.35 11.12
C ALA A 182 8.49 12.26 11.37
N ARG A 183 8.99 11.04 11.64
CA ARG A 183 10.42 10.75 11.84
C ARG A 183 11.22 10.83 10.55
N LEU A 184 10.70 10.26 9.46
CA LEU A 184 11.41 10.18 8.19
C LEU A 184 11.37 11.51 7.42
N ARG A 185 10.24 12.22 7.43
CA ARG A 185 9.92 13.35 6.53
C ARG A 185 10.35 13.06 5.09
N PRO A 186 9.79 12.01 4.45
CA PRO A 186 10.17 11.63 3.10
C PRO A 186 9.80 12.76 2.12
N ARG A 187 10.61 12.91 1.06
CA ARG A 187 10.34 13.90 -0.01
C ARG A 187 9.14 13.47 -0.84
N VAL A 188 9.10 12.19 -1.20
CA VAL A 188 8.02 11.59 -1.99
C VAL A 188 7.51 10.33 -1.31
N ALA A 189 6.23 10.01 -1.54
CA ALA A 189 5.66 8.75 -1.06
C ALA A 189 4.74 8.10 -2.09
N ALA A 190 4.62 6.77 -2.04
CA ALA A 190 3.62 6.00 -2.76
C ALA A 190 2.81 5.12 -1.80
N SER A 191 1.49 5.20 -1.88
CA SER A 191 0.57 4.25 -1.24
C SER A 191 0.03 3.29 -2.31
N LEU A 192 0.34 2.01 -2.17
CA LEU A 192 -0.02 0.97 -3.13
C LEU A 192 -1.37 0.36 -2.80
N HIS A 193 -2.30 0.55 -3.73
CA HIS A 193 -3.68 0.11 -3.67
C HIS A 193 -4.04 -0.74 -4.88
N ALA A 194 -5.25 -1.29 -4.88
CA ALA A 194 -5.89 -1.81 -6.08
C ALA A 194 -7.39 -1.53 -6.03
N PHE A 195 -8.09 -1.35 -7.14
CA PHE A 195 -7.65 -1.38 -8.53
C PHE A 195 -8.18 -0.15 -9.28
N GLY A 196 -7.68 0.08 -10.50
CA GLY A 196 -8.21 1.10 -11.40
C GLY A 196 -7.27 1.58 -12.49
N GLU A 197 -6.00 1.19 -12.47
CA GLU A 197 -4.95 1.71 -13.36
C GLU A 197 -4.88 3.24 -13.29
N VAL A 198 -4.80 3.77 -12.07
CA VAL A 198 -4.75 5.22 -11.81
C VAL A 198 -3.66 5.55 -10.80
N ILE A 199 -2.94 6.64 -11.07
CA ILE A 199 -2.05 7.32 -10.13
C ILE A 199 -2.78 8.58 -9.66
N TYR A 200 -3.08 8.58 -8.37
CA TYR A 200 -3.77 9.64 -7.67
C TYR A 200 -2.81 10.51 -6.89
N TRP A 201 -3.16 11.77 -6.70
CA TRP A 201 -2.53 12.68 -5.76
C TRP A 201 -3.57 13.46 -4.94
N PRO A 202 -3.14 14.13 -3.85
CA PRO A 202 -3.98 15.02 -3.04
C PRO A 202 -4.61 16.16 -3.84
N PHE A 203 -5.68 16.79 -3.36
CA PHE A 203 -6.45 16.34 -2.21
C PHE A 203 -7.47 15.27 -2.62
N ALA A 204 -7.66 14.29 -1.74
CA ALA A 204 -8.65 13.24 -1.77
C ALA A 204 -9.96 13.66 -1.09
N SER A 205 -9.86 14.47 -0.05
CA SER A 205 -10.97 14.98 0.76
C SER A 205 -11.67 16.20 0.16
N THR A 206 -11.04 16.91 -0.77
CA THR A 206 -11.64 18.04 -1.51
C THR A 206 -11.25 17.99 -2.99
N SER A 207 -12.03 18.67 -3.83
CA SER A 207 -11.72 18.89 -5.24
C SER A 207 -10.77 20.08 -5.45
N ASP A 208 -10.49 20.88 -4.42
CA ASP A 208 -9.54 21.99 -4.51
C ASP A 208 -8.14 21.44 -4.80
N PRO A 209 -7.40 22.04 -5.76
CA PRO A 209 -6.08 21.54 -6.10
C PRO A 209 -5.09 21.84 -4.96
N PRO A 210 -4.11 20.97 -4.71
CA PRO A 210 -3.00 21.32 -3.83
C PRO A 210 -2.17 22.46 -4.45
N PRO A 211 -1.48 23.28 -3.65
CA PRO A 211 -0.54 24.29 -4.16
C PRO A 211 0.48 23.73 -5.15
N ASP A 212 0.94 22.50 -4.93
CA ASP A 212 1.94 21.82 -5.76
C ASP A 212 1.34 20.98 -6.92
N ALA A 213 0.12 21.30 -7.37
CA ALA A 213 -0.59 20.52 -8.40
C ALA A 213 0.24 20.24 -9.66
N ASP A 214 1.00 21.22 -10.15
CA ASP A 214 1.85 21.07 -11.33
C ASP A 214 3.00 20.07 -11.09
N ALA A 215 3.55 20.04 -9.87
CA ALA A 215 4.58 19.07 -9.51
C ALA A 215 4.00 17.66 -9.44
N PHE A 216 2.82 17.50 -8.84
CA PHE A 216 2.10 16.24 -8.81
C PHE A 216 1.80 15.72 -10.21
N GLU A 217 1.25 16.55 -11.10
CA GLU A 217 0.92 16.14 -12.46
C GLU A 217 2.17 15.73 -13.23
N ARG A 218 3.25 16.52 -13.15
CA ARG A 218 4.53 16.21 -13.81
C ARG A 218 5.10 14.87 -13.35
N ILE A 219 5.14 14.61 -12.04
CA ILE A 219 5.67 13.37 -11.49
C ILE A 219 4.75 12.19 -11.84
N ALA A 220 3.43 12.32 -11.68
CA ALA A 220 2.48 11.27 -12.01
C ALA A 220 2.56 10.88 -13.49
N ARG A 221 2.71 11.84 -14.40
CA ARG A 221 2.90 11.56 -15.84
C ARG A 221 4.21 10.82 -16.13
N ARG A 222 5.30 11.14 -15.43
CA ARG A 222 6.57 10.38 -15.54
C ARG A 222 6.41 8.96 -15.04
N MET A 223 5.74 8.78 -13.90
CA MET A 223 5.41 7.45 -13.35
C MET A 223 4.60 6.63 -14.35
N ALA A 224 3.53 7.20 -14.92
CA ALA A 224 2.70 6.52 -15.91
C ALA A 224 3.46 6.18 -17.20
N ALA A 225 4.31 7.10 -17.69
CA ALA A 225 5.10 6.89 -18.91
C ALA A 225 6.16 5.80 -18.76
N ALA A 226 6.63 5.52 -17.54
CA ALA A 226 7.59 4.44 -17.28
C ALA A 226 6.94 3.06 -17.33
N GLN A 227 5.62 2.95 -17.21
CA GLN A 227 4.92 1.67 -17.18
C GLN A 227 4.90 1.00 -18.57
N PRO A 228 4.98 -0.34 -18.63
CA PRO A 228 4.90 -1.04 -19.90
C PRO A 228 3.50 -0.91 -20.51
N GLY A 229 3.44 -0.56 -21.80
CA GLY A 229 2.19 -0.42 -22.54
C GLY A 229 1.48 0.90 -22.26
N ARG A 230 0.15 0.87 -22.12
CA ARG A 230 -0.62 2.07 -21.82
C ARG A 230 -0.46 2.41 -20.34
N GLY A 231 0.26 3.49 -20.06
CA GLY A 231 0.43 4.03 -18.72
C GLY A 231 -0.90 4.30 -18.00
N TYR A 232 -0.86 4.28 -16.67
CA TYR A 232 -2.01 4.54 -15.82
C TYR A 232 -2.53 5.96 -16.02
N LYS A 233 -3.82 6.15 -15.75
CA LYS A 233 -4.42 7.50 -15.72
C LYS A 233 -3.80 8.29 -14.57
N CYS A 234 -3.70 9.61 -14.72
CA CYS A 234 -3.16 10.49 -13.70
C CYS A 234 -4.22 11.55 -13.36
N MET A 235 -4.63 11.66 -12.10
CA MET A 235 -5.57 12.71 -11.67
C MET A 235 -5.52 12.97 -10.16
N GLN A 236 -5.97 14.15 -9.73
CA GLN A 236 -6.29 14.40 -8.31
C GLN A 236 -7.46 13.51 -7.86
N LEU A 237 -7.36 12.89 -6.69
CA LEU A 237 -8.37 11.93 -6.23
C LEU A 237 -9.74 12.58 -5.97
N GLY A 238 -9.78 13.71 -5.27
CA GLY A 238 -11.02 14.44 -4.99
C GLY A 238 -11.66 15.09 -6.22
N ARG A 239 -11.01 15.02 -7.40
CA ARG A 239 -11.57 15.41 -8.70
C ARG A 239 -12.09 14.22 -9.53
N ARG A 240 -11.92 12.97 -9.06
CA ARG A 240 -12.41 11.77 -9.75
C ARG A 240 -13.92 11.83 -10.00
N SER A 241 -14.68 12.29 -9.00
CA SER A 241 -16.13 12.48 -9.10
C SER A 241 -16.57 13.53 -8.08
N ARG A 242 -17.60 14.33 -8.42
CA ARG A 242 -18.21 15.30 -7.50
C ARG A 242 -18.76 14.63 -6.23
N LEU A 243 -19.11 13.35 -6.30
CA LEU A 243 -19.74 12.58 -5.23
C LEU A 243 -18.78 11.65 -4.48
N PHE A 244 -17.54 11.49 -4.94
CA PHE A 244 -16.58 10.56 -4.33
C PHE A 244 -15.36 11.32 -3.81
N LYS A 245 -15.36 11.56 -2.50
CA LYS A 245 -14.24 12.09 -1.73
C LYS A 245 -13.76 11.02 -0.75
N ALA A 246 -12.46 10.91 -0.56
CA ALA A 246 -11.89 10.06 0.46
C ALA A 246 -11.39 10.91 1.63
N CYS A 247 -12.28 11.11 2.61
CA CYS A 247 -12.00 11.80 3.85
C CYS A 247 -11.11 10.94 4.75
N GLY A 248 -10.05 11.53 5.32
CA GLY A 248 -9.08 10.81 6.17
C GLY A 248 -8.14 9.89 5.39
N ALA A 249 -7.83 10.25 4.14
CA ALA A 249 -6.89 9.50 3.30
C ALA A 249 -5.44 9.73 3.73
N GLU A 250 -4.60 8.72 3.56
CA GLU A 250 -3.18 8.77 3.90
C GLU A 250 -2.40 9.78 3.04
N ILE A 251 -2.71 9.90 1.74
CA ILE A 251 -1.98 10.81 0.85
C ILE A 251 -2.22 12.28 1.20
N ASP A 252 -3.44 12.64 1.63
CA ASP A 252 -3.76 13.99 2.10
C ASP A 252 -2.99 14.30 3.38
N HIS A 253 -2.91 13.31 4.27
CA HIS A 253 -2.23 13.44 5.55
C HIS A 253 -0.72 13.57 5.40
N LEU A 254 -0.08 12.74 4.58
CA LEU A 254 1.35 12.82 4.29
C LEU A 254 1.71 14.18 3.66
N TYR A 255 0.91 14.64 2.70
CA TYR A 255 1.16 15.92 2.05
C TYR A 255 0.94 17.12 2.97
N ALA A 256 -0.27 17.29 3.52
CA ALA A 256 -0.59 18.50 4.28
C ALA A 256 0.12 18.58 5.64
N ARG A 257 0.46 17.45 6.26
CA ARG A 257 1.13 17.45 7.57
C ARG A 257 2.65 17.48 7.47
N TYR A 258 3.23 16.84 6.47
CA TYR A 258 4.68 16.64 6.38
C TYR A 258 5.34 17.26 5.15
N GLY A 259 4.57 17.78 4.19
CA GLY A 259 5.08 18.33 2.94
C GLY A 259 5.53 17.25 1.94
N THR A 260 5.19 15.98 2.19
CA THR A 260 5.58 14.87 1.32
C THR A 260 4.71 14.85 0.06
N LEU A 261 5.32 14.84 -1.12
CA LEU A 261 4.58 14.62 -2.37
C LEU A 261 4.13 13.15 -2.44
N ALA A 262 2.92 12.88 -1.94
CA ALA A 262 2.37 11.55 -1.79
C ALA A 262 1.44 11.18 -2.94
N PHE A 263 1.63 9.98 -3.51
CA PHE A 263 0.83 9.42 -4.59
C PHE A 263 0.12 8.16 -4.12
N LEU A 264 -1.09 7.90 -4.63
CA LEU A 264 -1.80 6.63 -4.44
C LEU A 264 -1.87 5.92 -5.78
N ILE A 265 -1.38 4.69 -5.86
CA ILE A 265 -1.35 3.90 -7.09
C ILE A 265 -2.40 2.80 -6.99
N GLU A 266 -3.45 2.89 -7.81
CA GLU A 266 -4.47 1.84 -7.97
C GLU A 266 -4.00 0.82 -9.02
N ILE A 267 -3.37 -0.25 -8.55
CA ILE A 267 -2.70 -1.26 -9.37
C ILE A 267 -3.71 -2.20 -10.04
N GLY A 268 -3.53 -2.42 -11.34
CA GLY A 268 -4.32 -3.35 -12.14
C GLY A 268 -5.72 -2.83 -12.52
N ALA A 269 -6.31 -3.45 -13.54
CA ALA A 269 -7.57 -3.00 -14.15
C ALA A 269 -8.84 -3.41 -13.38
N GLY A 270 -8.74 -4.36 -12.43
CA GLY A 270 -9.89 -4.92 -11.74
C GLY A 270 -10.58 -6.08 -12.45
N PRO A 271 -11.90 -6.29 -12.21
CA PRO A 271 -12.65 -7.39 -12.83
C PRO A 271 -12.67 -7.23 -14.36
N ARG A 272 -12.38 -8.32 -15.07
CA ARG A 272 -12.40 -8.34 -16.53
C ARG A 272 -13.69 -8.92 -17.05
N LEU A 273 -14.28 -8.26 -18.05
CA LEU A 273 -15.52 -8.74 -18.69
C LEU A 273 -15.37 -10.16 -19.27
N ARG A 274 -14.18 -10.50 -19.78
CA ARG A 274 -13.87 -11.80 -20.39
C ARG A 274 -13.48 -12.91 -19.39
N ALA A 275 -13.53 -12.65 -18.09
CA ALA A 275 -13.17 -13.61 -17.05
C ALA A 275 -14.26 -13.68 -15.95
N PRO A 276 -15.47 -14.16 -16.26
CA PRO A 276 -16.62 -14.15 -15.35
C PRO A 276 -16.38 -14.93 -14.05
N ALA A 277 -15.49 -15.92 -14.06
CA ALA A 277 -15.07 -16.63 -12.85
C ALA A 277 -14.46 -15.70 -11.76
N THR A 278 -13.93 -14.53 -12.15
CA THR A 278 -13.43 -13.52 -11.21
C THR A 278 -14.54 -12.64 -10.65
N TRP A 279 -15.70 -12.52 -11.31
CA TRP A 279 -16.79 -11.63 -10.86
C TRP A 279 -17.39 -12.09 -9.54
N LEU A 280 -17.41 -13.39 -9.29
CA LEU A 280 -17.96 -13.95 -8.05
C LEU A 280 -16.95 -13.95 -6.90
N SER A 281 -15.73 -13.46 -7.11
CA SER A 281 -14.70 -13.37 -6.07
C SER A 281 -14.17 -11.94 -6.01
N PRO A 282 -14.72 -11.10 -5.12
CA PRO A 282 -14.21 -9.76 -4.88
C PRO A 282 -12.69 -9.74 -4.68
N TYR A 283 -12.14 -10.72 -3.96
CA TYR A 283 -10.69 -10.90 -3.81
C TYR A 283 -9.92 -10.87 -5.15
N ARG A 284 -10.45 -11.54 -6.19
CA ARG A 284 -9.80 -11.61 -7.51
C ARG A 284 -9.86 -10.31 -8.30
N TRP A 285 -10.65 -9.34 -7.89
CA TRP A 285 -10.66 -8.00 -8.49
C TRP A 285 -9.42 -7.21 -8.08
N PHE A 286 -8.98 -7.39 -6.84
CA PHE A 286 -7.82 -6.71 -6.25
C PHE A 286 -6.54 -7.55 -6.35
N THR A 287 -6.70 -8.87 -6.43
CA THR A 287 -5.62 -9.85 -6.50
C THR A 287 -5.90 -10.86 -7.62
N PRO A 288 -5.70 -10.46 -8.89
CA PRO A 288 -5.96 -11.34 -10.03
C PRO A 288 -5.04 -12.58 -9.98
N PRO A 289 -5.39 -13.68 -10.67
CA PRO A 289 -4.49 -14.80 -10.84
C PRO A 289 -3.32 -14.45 -11.79
N GLU A 290 -2.28 -15.29 -11.79
CA GLU A 290 -1.24 -15.24 -12.82
C GLU A 290 -1.81 -15.55 -14.23
N PRO A 291 -1.20 -15.04 -15.31
CA PRO A 291 0.00 -14.18 -15.37
C PRO A 291 -0.31 -12.68 -15.17
N GLN A 292 -1.55 -12.32 -14.87
CA GLN A 292 -1.95 -10.91 -14.75
C GLN A 292 -1.33 -10.26 -13.51
N PHE A 293 -1.34 -10.96 -12.39
CA PHE A 293 -0.72 -10.50 -11.14
C PHE A 293 0.73 -10.05 -11.35
N GLY A 294 1.57 -10.88 -11.98
CA GLY A 294 2.96 -10.52 -12.27
C GLY A 294 3.10 -9.34 -13.24
N ARG A 295 2.19 -9.17 -14.21
CA ARG A 295 2.18 -7.97 -15.08
C ARG A 295 1.87 -6.70 -14.30
N ASP A 296 0.89 -6.76 -13.41
CA ASP A 296 0.49 -5.62 -12.57
C ASP A 296 1.60 -5.21 -11.61
N VAL A 297 2.30 -6.19 -11.01
CA VAL A 297 3.49 -5.94 -10.18
C VAL A 297 4.59 -5.23 -10.99
N ARG A 298 4.92 -5.71 -12.20
CA ARG A 298 5.93 -5.08 -13.06
C ARG A 298 5.57 -3.65 -13.45
N ALA A 299 4.31 -3.40 -13.78
CA ALA A 299 3.85 -2.06 -14.12
C ALA A 299 3.92 -1.09 -12.93
N ALA A 300 3.62 -1.57 -11.72
CA ALA A 300 3.75 -0.77 -10.50
C ALA A 300 5.23 -0.49 -10.14
N LEU A 301 6.13 -1.47 -10.29
CA LEU A 301 7.57 -1.28 -10.06
C LEU A 301 8.17 -0.22 -10.98
N ALA A 302 7.79 -0.22 -12.26
CA ALA A 302 8.27 0.80 -13.20
C ALA A 302 7.82 2.22 -12.80
N ALA A 303 6.59 2.37 -12.31
CA ALA A 303 6.11 3.64 -11.76
C ALA A 303 6.91 4.06 -10.50
N LEU A 304 7.27 3.10 -9.63
CA LEU A 304 8.05 3.37 -8.42
C LEU A 304 9.50 3.76 -8.71
N ASP A 305 10.15 3.15 -9.70
CA ASP A 305 11.48 3.57 -10.16
C ASP A 305 11.46 5.03 -10.64
N ALA A 306 10.43 5.42 -11.40
CA ALA A 306 10.27 6.79 -11.88
C ALA A 306 9.96 7.78 -10.73
N LEU A 307 9.19 7.36 -9.72
CA LEU A 307 8.98 8.16 -8.51
C LEU A 307 10.29 8.38 -7.75
N GLY A 308 11.07 7.32 -7.54
CA GLY A 308 12.37 7.39 -6.88
C GLY A 308 13.38 8.27 -7.64
N ALA A 309 13.32 8.29 -8.97
CA ALA A 309 14.11 9.21 -9.79
C ALA A 309 13.79 10.69 -9.47
N CYS A 310 12.52 11.01 -9.21
CA CYS A 310 12.04 12.37 -8.99
C CYS A 310 12.26 12.90 -7.55
N ALA A 311 12.83 12.11 -6.63
CA ALA A 311 13.05 12.50 -5.24
C ALA A 311 14.26 13.45 -5.02
N GLU A 312 14.61 14.27 -6.02
CA GLU A 312 15.74 15.22 -6.01
C GLU A 312 15.58 16.39 -5.03
#